data_AF-A0A357QT74-F1
#
_entry.id   AF-A0A357QT74-F1
#
_cell.length_a   1.000
_cell.length_b   1.000
_cell.length_c   1.000
_cell.angle_alpha   90.00
_cell.angle_beta   90.00
_cell.angle_gamma   90.00
#
_symmetry.space_group_name_H-M   'P 1'
#
loop_
_entity.id
_entity.type
_entity.pdbx_description
1 polymer ?
#
loop_
_entity_poly.entity_id
_entity_poly.type
_entity_poly.pdbx_seq_one_letter_code
_entity_poly.pdbx_strand_id
1 'polypeptide(L)'
;MNNLQLKEKPTLKEYQEYVNMLEIQRGFIDQNAITKCLLLGEEMGELFKAIRKTMKLKTDVNADVSSVKEEIADILIYLCSIANRFDIDIEEAFREKEEINKKREWI
;
A
#
# COMPACT_ATOMS: atom_id res chain seq x y z
N MET A 1 7.36 22.64 9.77
CA MET A 1 5.88 22.53 9.75
C MET A 1 5.52 21.43 8.76
N ASN A 2 4.84 20.39 9.25
CA ASN A 2 4.43 19.23 8.45
C ASN A 2 3.38 19.65 7.42
N ASN A 3 3.79 19.91 6.18
CA ASN A 3 2.89 20.19 5.06
C ASN A 3 2.59 18.92 4.24
N LEU A 4 2.36 17.81 4.92
CA LEU A 4 1.76 16.64 4.29
C LEU A 4 0.25 16.87 4.25
N GLN A 5 -0.25 17.30 3.11
CA GLN A 5 -1.68 17.44 2.86
C GLN A 5 -2.03 16.76 1.53
N LEU A 6 -3.01 15.86 1.58
CA LEU A 6 -3.69 15.39 0.38
C LEU A 6 -4.86 16.32 0.10
N LYS A 7 -5.13 16.54 -1.18
CA LYS A 7 -6.33 17.26 -1.63
C LYS A 7 -7.57 16.43 -1.31
N GLU A 8 -8.75 17.04 -1.36
CA GLU A 8 -10.03 16.35 -1.10
C GLU A 8 -10.29 15.18 -2.06
N LYS A 9 -9.81 15.29 -3.31
CA LYS A 9 -9.95 14.27 -4.36
C LYS A 9 -8.60 14.02 -5.03
N PRO A 10 -7.69 13.32 -4.35
CA PRO A 10 -6.35 13.11 -4.86
C PRO A 10 -6.38 12.05 -5.98
N THR A 11 -5.53 12.26 -6.98
CA THR A 11 -5.17 11.25 -7.99
C THR A 11 -4.20 10.22 -7.41
N LEU A 12 -4.03 9.07 -8.06
CA LEU A 12 -3.04 8.07 -7.64
C LEU A 12 -1.61 8.65 -7.63
N LYS A 13 -1.31 9.50 -8.62
CA LYS A 13 -0.05 10.24 -8.65
C LYS A 13 0.14 11.12 -7.42
N GLU A 14 -0.90 11.81 -6.96
CA GLU A 14 -0.82 12.65 -5.76
C GLU A 14 -0.65 11.81 -4.48
N TYR A 15 -1.18 10.59 -4.42
CA TYR A 15 -0.84 9.64 -3.36
C TYR A 15 0.64 9.23 -3.41
N GLN A 16 1.16 8.92 -4.60
CA GLN A 16 2.58 8.58 -4.77
C GLN A 16 3.50 9.73 -4.35
N GLU A 17 3.19 10.96 -4.76
CA GLU A 17 3.92 12.17 -4.38
C GLU A 17 3.84 12.41 -2.86
N TYR A 18 2.65 12.25 -2.26
CA TYR A 18 2.48 12.36 -0.83
C TYR A 18 3.34 11.35 -0.07
N VAL A 19 3.36 10.08 -0.51
CA VAL A 19 4.20 9.04 0.11
C VAL A 19 5.68 9.35 -0.06
N ASN A 20 6.11 9.85 -1.21
CA ASN A 20 7.49 10.28 -1.39
C ASN A 20 7.89 11.37 -0.38
N MET A 21 7.04 12.39 -0.22
CA MET A 21 7.26 13.45 0.77
C MET A 21 7.23 12.93 2.21
N LEU A 22 6.36 11.96 2.50
CA LEU A 22 6.29 11.28 3.79
C LEU A 22 7.61 10.58 4.12
N GLU A 23 8.19 9.88 3.16
CA GLU A 23 9.46 9.17 3.33
C GLU A 23 10.64 10.13 3.53
N ILE A 24 10.66 11.24 2.80
CA ILE A 24 11.68 12.30 2.99
C ILE A 24 11.59 12.86 4.41
N GLN A 25 10.39 13.18 4.90
CA GLN A 25 10.20 13.71 6.25
C GLN A 25 10.56 12.72 7.36
N ARG A 26 10.34 11.43 7.12
CA ARG A 26 10.65 10.36 8.08
C ARG A 26 12.08 9.85 7.98
N GLY A 27 12.88 10.32 7.02
CA GLY A 27 14.26 9.85 6.80
C GLY A 27 14.34 8.43 6.24
N PHE A 28 13.33 7.99 5.49
CA PHE A 28 13.25 6.64 4.91
C PHE A 28 13.58 6.58 3.42
N ILE A 29 13.97 7.71 2.82
CA ILE A 29 14.26 7.78 1.38
C ILE A 29 15.38 6.83 0.95
N ASP A 30 16.38 6.60 1.82
CA ASP A 30 17.53 5.73 1.56
C ASP A 30 17.23 4.23 1.78
N GLN A 31 16.04 3.88 2.28
CA GLN A 31 15.64 2.48 2.38
C GLN A 31 15.42 1.91 0.98
N ASN A 32 16.08 0.78 0.71
CA ASN A 32 16.03 0.13 -0.59
C ASN A 32 14.69 -0.60 -0.81
N ALA A 33 14.45 -0.99 -2.08
CA ALA A 33 13.23 -1.69 -2.47
C ALA A 33 13.03 -3.03 -1.75
N ILE A 34 14.10 -3.76 -1.40
CA ILE A 34 13.99 -5.02 -0.67
C ILE A 34 13.39 -4.79 0.71
N THR A 35 13.87 -3.79 1.45
CA THR A 35 13.30 -3.41 2.74
C THR A 35 11.83 -3.03 2.62
N LYS A 36 11.45 -2.28 1.58
CA LYS A 36 10.05 -1.92 1.35
C LYS A 36 9.17 -3.13 1.02
N CYS A 37 9.67 -4.09 0.25
CA CYS A 37 8.97 -5.34 -0.04
C CYS A 37 8.77 -6.19 1.22
N LEU A 38 9.74 -6.21 2.14
CA LEU A 38 9.61 -6.92 3.41
C LEU A 38 8.50 -6.29 4.27
N LEU A 39 8.49 -4.95 4.38
CA LEU A 39 7.44 -4.23 5.12
C LEU A 39 6.07 -4.41 4.48
N LEU A 40 5.96 -4.34 3.15
CA LEU A 40 4.72 -4.69 2.45
C LEU A 40 4.24 -6.11 2.81
N GLY A 41 5.16 -7.07 2.91
CA GLY A 41 4.84 -8.44 3.32
C GLY A 41 4.31 -8.53 4.76
N GLU A 42 4.82 -7.68 5.65
CA GLU A 42 4.34 -7.54 7.03
C GLU A 42 2.88 -7.04 7.05
N GLU A 43 2.59 -5.92 6.38
CA GLU A 43 1.23 -5.36 6.29
C GLU A 43 0.23 -6.33 5.62
N MET A 44 0.68 -7.12 4.65
CA MET A 44 -0.16 -8.19 4.07
C MET A 44 -0.52 -9.27 5.11
N GLY A 45 0.43 -9.63 5.97
CA GLY A 45 0.19 -10.57 7.06
C GLY A 45 -0.75 -10.00 8.13
N GLU A 46 -0.59 -8.73 8.47
CA GLU A 46 -1.46 -7.97 9.35
C GLU A 46 -2.91 -7.92 8.80
N LEU A 47 -3.07 -7.61 7.51
CA LEU A 47 -4.36 -7.67 6.80
C LEU A 47 -5.02 -9.05 6.94
N PHE A 48 -4.26 -10.14 6.79
CA PHE A 48 -4.80 -11.48 6.96
C PHE A 48 -5.29 -11.75 8.38
N LYS A 49 -4.57 -11.28 9.41
CA LYS A 49 -5.02 -11.36 10.81
C LYS A 49 -6.31 -10.55 11.01
N ALA A 50 -6.37 -9.33 10.47
CA ALA A 50 -7.53 -8.45 10.56
C ALA A 50 -8.78 -9.08 9.91
N ILE A 51 -8.67 -9.58 8.68
CA ILE A 51 -9.78 -10.28 7.98
C ILE A 51 -10.22 -11.51 8.77
N ARG A 52 -9.28 -12.33 9.27
CA ARG A 52 -9.59 -13.52 10.05
C ARG A 52 -10.39 -13.18 11.31
N LYS A 53 -10.02 -12.11 12.02
CA LYS A 53 -10.76 -11.58 13.18
C LYS A 53 -12.15 -11.08 12.79
N THR A 54 -12.27 -10.31 11.71
CA THR A 54 -13.56 -9.81 11.20
C THR A 54 -14.52 -10.94 10.82
N MET A 55 -13.99 -12.02 10.24
CA MET A 55 -14.76 -13.22 9.87
C MET A 55 -15.08 -14.14 11.06
N LYS A 56 -14.73 -13.75 12.30
CA LYS A 56 -14.95 -14.54 13.53
C LYS A 56 -14.38 -15.95 13.46
N LEU A 57 -13.33 -16.16 12.68
CA LEU A 57 -12.58 -17.41 12.69
C LEU A 57 -11.84 -17.51 14.04
N LYS A 58 -11.61 -18.74 14.52
CA LYS A 58 -10.88 -18.96 15.78
C LYS A 58 -9.57 -18.16 15.75
N THR A 59 -9.46 -17.18 16.62
CA THR A 59 -8.32 -16.28 16.76
C THR A 59 -7.96 -16.22 18.23
N ASP A 60 -6.70 -15.87 18.52
CA ASP A 60 -6.33 -15.55 19.89
C ASP A 60 -7.08 -14.27 20.30
N VAL A 61 -7.87 -14.35 21.37
CA VAL A 61 -8.76 -13.28 21.83
C VAL A 61 -7.96 -12.07 22.34
N ASN A 62 -6.68 -12.29 22.66
CA ASN A 62 -5.77 -11.27 23.17
C ASN A 62 -4.88 -10.64 22.10
N ALA A 63 -5.02 -11.02 20.83
CA ALA A 63 -4.23 -10.41 19.77
C ALA A 63 -4.70 -8.97 19.55
N ASP A 64 -3.80 -8.02 19.77
CA ASP A 64 -3.97 -6.65 19.28
C ASP A 64 -3.91 -6.72 17.75
N VAL A 65 -5.07 -6.54 17.14
CA VAL A 65 -5.26 -6.69 15.69
C VAL A 65 -5.95 -5.42 15.25
N SER A 66 -5.21 -4.67 14.45
CA SER A 66 -5.61 -3.50 13.68
C SER A 66 -6.81 -3.78 12.79
N SER A 67 -7.41 -2.70 12.29
CA SER A 67 -8.57 -2.81 11.41
C SER A 67 -8.16 -3.14 9.98
N VAL A 68 -9.02 -3.87 9.25
CA VAL A 68 -8.85 -4.11 7.80
C VAL A 68 -8.63 -2.81 7.02
N LYS A 69 -9.23 -1.70 7.49
CA LYS A 69 -9.10 -0.39 6.87
C LYS A 69 -7.67 0.17 6.99
N GLU A 70 -7.06 0.06 8.17
CA GLU A 70 -5.68 0.52 8.41
C GLU A 70 -4.70 -0.27 7.55
N GLU A 71 -4.83 -1.60 7.56
CA GLU A 71 -3.93 -2.47 6.80
C GLU A 71 -3.99 -2.25 5.28
N ILE A 72 -5.18 -2.01 4.74
CA ILE A 72 -5.31 -1.62 3.32
C ILE A 72 -4.60 -0.30 3.03
N ALA A 73 -4.64 0.66 3.97
CA ALA A 73 -3.95 1.93 3.81
C ALA A 73 -2.42 1.75 3.89
N ASP A 74 -1.92 0.93 4.81
CA ASP A 74 -0.48 0.66 4.94
C ASP A 74 0.06 -0.10 3.72
N ILE A 75 -0.69 -1.07 3.19
CA ILE A 75 -0.39 -1.72 1.91
C ILE A 75 -0.28 -0.71 0.77
N LEU A 76 -1.22 0.24 0.68
CA LEU A 76 -1.17 1.29 -0.35
C LEU A 76 0.07 2.18 -0.18
N ILE A 77 0.42 2.55 1.05
CA ILE A 77 1.61 3.37 1.34
C ILE A 77 2.88 2.65 0.88
N TYR A 78 3.06 1.37 1.22
CA TYR A 78 4.24 0.64 0.79
C TYR A 78 4.25 0.35 -0.71
N LEU A 79 3.09 0.12 -1.32
CA LEU A 79 2.99 -0.02 -2.77
C LEU A 79 3.45 1.26 -3.49
N CYS A 80 2.97 2.43 -3.04
CA CYS A 80 3.45 3.73 -3.52
C CYS A 80 4.96 3.90 -3.30
N SER A 81 5.46 3.56 -2.13
CA SER A 81 6.89 3.66 -1.81
C SER A 81 7.74 2.80 -2.76
N ILE A 82 7.32 1.56 -3.02
CA ILE A 82 8.00 0.65 -3.95
C ILE A 82 7.95 1.21 -5.37
N ALA A 83 6.77 1.62 -5.85
CA ALA A 83 6.63 2.19 -7.20
C ALA A 83 7.55 3.41 -7.40
N ASN A 84 7.64 4.29 -6.39
CA ASN A 84 8.52 5.46 -6.41
C ASN A 84 10.01 5.08 -6.50
N ARG A 85 10.44 3.95 -5.92
CA ARG A 85 11.84 3.49 -6.05
C ARG A 85 12.21 3.06 -7.47
N PHE A 86 11.22 2.69 -8.28
CA PHE A 86 11.41 2.24 -9.65
C PHE A 86 10.89 3.23 -10.70
N ASP A 87 10.50 4.44 -10.29
CA ASP A 87 9.92 5.47 -11.16
C ASP A 87 8.69 4.97 -11.93
N ILE A 88 7.84 4.18 -11.26
CA ILE A 88 6.62 3.60 -11.85
C ILE A 88 5.42 4.50 -11.52
N ASP A 89 4.69 4.92 -12.55
CA ASP A 89 3.34 5.49 -12.40
C ASP A 89 2.32 4.34 -12.22
N ILE A 90 1.70 4.27 -11.04
CA ILE A 90 0.77 3.19 -10.70
C ILE A 90 -0.49 3.27 -11.55
N GLU A 91 -0.97 4.46 -11.89
CA GLU A 91 -2.18 4.63 -12.69
C GLU A 91 -1.94 4.15 -14.13
N GLU A 92 -0.82 4.53 -14.73
CA GLU A 92 -0.40 4.04 -16.04
C GLU A 92 -0.26 2.52 -16.04
N ALA A 93 0.52 1.96 -15.09
CA ALA A 93 0.73 0.52 -14.96
C ALA A 93 -0.58 -0.26 -14.80
N PHE A 94 -1.53 0.28 -14.03
CA PHE A 94 -2.86 -0.32 -13.88
C PHE A 94 -3.63 -0.34 -15.20
N ARG A 95 -3.67 0.79 -15.92
CA ARG A 95 -4.38 0.92 -17.21
C ARG A 95 -3.82 -0.04 -18.25
N GLU A 96 -2.50 -0.09 -18.39
CA GLU A 96 -1.83 -1.01 -19.31
C GLU A 96 -2.15 -2.48 -18.98
N LYS A 97 -2.10 -2.82 -17.69
CA LYS A 97 -2.39 -4.18 -17.22
C LYS A 97 -3.83 -4.59 -17.51
N GLU A 98 -4.78 -3.68 -17.38
CA GLU A 98 -6.18 -3.93 -17.68
C GLU A 98 -6.45 -4.13 -19.18
N GLU A 99 -5.77 -3.40 -20.07
CA GLU A 99 -5.87 -3.65 -21.51
C GLU A 99 -5.38 -5.05 -21.90
N ILE A 100 -4.41 -5.60 -21.15
CA ILE A 100 -3.99 -7.00 -21.29
C ILE A 100 -5.06 -7.94 -20.74
N ASN A 101 -5.64 -7.64 -19.57
CA ASN A 101 -6.63 -8.51 -18.92
C ASN A 101 -7.95 -8.61 -19.71
N LYS A 102 -8.35 -7.55 -20.41
CA LYS A 102 -9.53 -7.54 -21.31
C LYS A 102 -9.44 -8.55 -22.46
N LYS A 103 -8.22 -8.94 -22.84
CA LYS A 103 -7.97 -9.92 -23.91
C LYS A 103 -7.91 -11.36 -23.38
N ARG A 104 -8.04 -11.56 -22.06
CA ARG A 104 -8.02 -12.89 -21.44
C ARG A 104 -9.43 -13.45 -21.37
N GLU A 105 -9.56 -14.71 -21.75
CA GLU A 105 -10.75 -15.50 -21.43
C GLU A 105 -10.55 -16.11 -20.04
N TRP A 106 -11.50 -15.86 -19.15
CA TRP A 106 -11.50 -16.40 -17.79
C TRP A 106 -12.45 -17.60 -17.78
N ILE A 107 -11.90 -18.79 -17.48
CA ILE A 107 -12.64 -20.06 -17.33
C ILE A 107 -12.73 -20.39 -15.84
#